data_AF-A0A8I5MWZ1-F1
#
_entry.id   AF-A0A8I5MWZ1-F1
#
_cell.length_a   1.000
_cell.length_b   1.000
_cell.length_c   1.000
_cell.angle_alpha   90.00
_cell.angle_beta   90.00
_cell.angle_gamma   90.00
#
_symmetry.space_group_name_H-M   'P 1'
#
loop_
_entity.id
_entity.type
_entity.pdbx_description
1 polymer ?
#
loop_
_entity_poly.entity_id
_entity_poly.type
_entity_poly.pdbx_seq_one_letter_code
_entity_poly.pdbx_strand_id
1 'polypeptide(L)'
;AQRRPQRPTEPGCVRARAHARATWAGAVPLPRPLSTPPPPAPPLPARRRRLRLRRLNCASAIFPASVGRARRRFWKLVLVGDGGTGKTTFVKRHLTGEFEKKYVATLGVEVHPLVFHTNRGPIKFNVWDTAGQEKFGGLRDGYYIQAQCAIIMFDVTSRVTYKNVPNWHRDLVRVCENIPIVLCGNKVDIKDRKVKAKSIVFHRKKNLQYYDISAKSNYNFEKPFLWLARKLIGDPNLEFVAMPALAPPEVVMDPALAAQYEHDLEVAQTTALPDEDDDL
;
A
#
# COMPACT_ATOMS: atom_id res chain seq x y z
N ALA A 1 35.43 -55.80 -8.88
CA ALA A 1 34.24 -55.82 -9.75
C ALA A 1 33.45 -54.52 -9.57
N GLN A 2 33.23 -53.79 -10.69
CA GLN A 2 32.17 -52.81 -11.06
C GLN A 2 31.58 -51.84 -10.01
N ARG A 3 31.21 -50.58 -10.30
CA ARG A 3 31.59 -49.50 -11.24
C ARG A 3 30.78 -48.28 -10.73
N ARG A 4 31.38 -47.11 -10.49
CA ARG A 4 30.64 -45.84 -10.33
C ARG A 4 30.52 -45.15 -11.71
N PRO A 5 29.38 -44.53 -12.06
CA PRO A 5 29.24 -43.83 -13.33
C PRO A 5 29.86 -42.42 -13.28
N GLN A 6 30.50 -42.08 -14.39
CA GLN A 6 31.21 -40.82 -14.68
C GLN A 6 30.23 -39.72 -15.12
N ARG A 7 30.59 -38.46 -14.85
CA ARG A 7 30.00 -37.27 -15.48
C ARG A 7 30.67 -37.03 -16.85
N PRO A 8 29.94 -36.53 -17.86
CA PRO A 8 30.51 -36.23 -19.16
C PRO A 8 31.25 -34.88 -19.20
N THR A 9 32.42 -34.91 -19.85
CA THR A 9 33.18 -33.85 -20.56
C THR A 9 32.36 -33.38 -21.79
N GLU A 10 32.47 -32.19 -22.41
CA GLU A 10 33.53 -31.22 -22.80
C GLU A 10 32.78 -30.02 -23.51
N PRO A 11 33.38 -29.05 -24.26
CA PRO A 11 34.74 -28.50 -24.34
C PRO A 11 34.81 -26.92 -24.40
N GLY A 12 36.03 -26.39 -24.23
CA GLY A 12 36.59 -25.32 -25.09
C GLY A 12 36.15 -23.85 -24.89
N CYS A 13 36.85 -23.10 -24.02
CA CYS A 13 36.87 -21.63 -24.07
C CYS A 13 38.16 -21.15 -24.75
N VAL A 14 38.05 -20.79 -26.02
CA VAL A 14 39.13 -20.19 -26.82
C VAL A 14 39.35 -18.74 -26.37
N ARG A 15 40.54 -18.45 -25.83
CA ARG A 15 41.01 -17.08 -25.55
C ARG A 15 41.45 -16.41 -26.85
N ALA A 16 40.61 -15.52 -27.40
CA ALA A 16 41.04 -14.59 -28.43
C ALA A 16 41.72 -13.38 -27.78
N ARG A 17 43.05 -13.30 -27.90
CA ARG A 17 43.82 -12.06 -27.71
C ARG A 17 43.74 -11.25 -29.01
N ALA A 18 42.97 -10.17 -29.01
CA ALA A 18 43.05 -9.18 -30.08
C ALA A 18 44.12 -8.14 -29.73
N HIS A 19 45.24 -8.19 -30.45
CA HIS A 19 46.18 -7.08 -30.56
C HIS A 19 45.56 -6.02 -31.47
N ALA A 20 45.31 -4.82 -30.95
CA ALA A 20 45.07 -3.63 -31.77
C ALA A 20 46.18 -2.62 -31.48
N ARG A 21 47.08 -2.46 -32.45
CA ARG A 21 48.08 -1.39 -32.51
C ARG A 21 47.35 -0.08 -32.80
N ALA A 22 47.44 0.90 -31.90
CA ALA A 22 47.02 2.26 -32.18
C ALA A 22 48.19 3.02 -32.80
N THR A 23 48.13 3.24 -34.12
CA THR A 23 49.01 4.14 -34.85
C THR A 23 48.58 5.58 -34.64
N TRP A 24 49.50 6.41 -34.18
CA TRP A 24 49.39 7.87 -34.12
C TRP A 24 49.32 8.47 -35.52
N ALA A 25 48.29 9.29 -35.78
CA ALA A 25 48.22 10.15 -36.95
C ALA A 25 47.62 11.51 -36.57
N GLY A 26 48.40 12.56 -36.81
CA GLY A 26 47.94 13.90 -37.24
C GLY A 26 46.99 14.67 -36.32
N ALA A 27 47.56 15.48 -35.43
CA ALA A 27 46.85 16.58 -34.79
C ALA A 27 46.52 17.68 -35.82
N VAL A 28 45.23 17.95 -36.03
CA VAL A 28 44.72 19.12 -36.75
C VAL A 28 44.25 20.14 -35.70
N PRO A 29 44.67 21.42 -35.75
CA PRO A 29 44.27 22.40 -34.74
C PRO A 29 42.84 22.91 -34.99
N LEU A 30 41.99 22.78 -33.98
CA LEU A 30 40.64 23.37 -33.96
C LEU A 30 40.71 24.90 -33.82
N PRO A 31 39.85 25.67 -34.51
CA PRO A 31 39.83 27.13 -34.41
C PRO A 31 39.29 27.59 -33.06
N ARG A 32 39.90 28.65 -32.52
CA ARG A 32 39.54 29.29 -31.24
C ARG A 32 38.11 29.87 -31.31
N PRO A 33 37.29 29.75 -30.25
CA PRO A 33 36.01 30.43 -30.20
C PRO A 33 36.20 31.95 -30.04
N LEU A 34 35.50 32.73 -30.85
CA LEU A 34 35.41 34.19 -30.70
C LEU A 34 34.70 34.52 -29.37
N SER A 35 35.33 35.37 -28.57
CA SER A 35 34.78 35.98 -27.37
C SER A 35 33.61 36.91 -27.73
N THR A 36 32.41 36.57 -27.30
CA THR A 36 31.27 37.51 -27.30
C THR A 36 31.38 38.45 -26.09
N PRO A 37 31.05 39.75 -26.22
CA PRO A 37 31.03 40.67 -25.08
C PRO A 37 29.85 40.36 -24.14
N PRO A 38 29.99 40.59 -22.82
CA PRO A 38 28.92 40.35 -21.86
C PRO A 38 27.76 41.36 -22.01
N PRO A 39 26.52 40.98 -21.65
CA PRO A 39 25.37 41.88 -21.67
C PRO A 39 25.46 42.96 -20.57
N PRO A 40 24.82 44.13 -20.76
CA PRO A 40 24.85 45.22 -19.78
C PRO A 40 24.09 44.86 -18.50
N ALA A 41 24.59 45.36 -17.37
CA ALA A 41 24.05 45.12 -16.03
C ALA A 41 22.64 45.73 -15.84
N PRO A 42 21.78 45.11 -15.01
CA PRO A 42 20.47 45.66 -14.67
C PRO A 42 20.59 46.92 -13.79
N PRO A 43 19.63 47.87 -13.88
CA PRO A 43 19.66 49.08 -13.09
C PRO A 43 19.42 48.80 -11.58
N LEU A 44 20.14 49.54 -10.74
CA LEU A 44 20.01 49.51 -9.28
C LEU A 44 18.59 49.92 -8.83
N PRO A 45 18.04 49.33 -7.76
CA PRO A 45 16.72 49.69 -7.27
C PRO A 45 16.71 51.12 -6.71
N ALA A 46 15.71 51.89 -7.14
CA ALA A 46 15.44 53.23 -6.65
C ALA A 46 15.27 53.26 -5.12
N ARG A 47 15.86 54.28 -4.49
CA ARG A 47 15.73 54.58 -3.06
C ARG A 47 14.26 54.52 -2.61
N ARG A 48 13.93 53.56 -1.75
CA ARG A 48 12.65 53.53 -1.04
C ARG A 48 12.53 54.78 -0.17
N ARG A 49 11.64 55.70 -0.55
CA ARG A 49 11.13 56.73 0.37
C ARG A 49 10.45 56.02 1.55
N ARG A 50 10.92 56.26 2.77
CA ARG A 50 10.24 55.84 3.99
C ARG A 50 8.90 56.57 4.07
N LEU A 51 7.80 55.91 3.72
CA LEU A 51 6.48 56.35 4.19
C LEU A 51 6.40 56.03 5.69
N ARG A 52 6.26 57.08 6.50
CA ARG A 52 5.83 56.95 7.90
C ARG A 52 4.41 56.36 7.90
N LEU A 53 4.25 55.12 8.36
CA LEU A 53 2.93 54.59 8.69
C LEU A 53 2.41 55.37 9.91
N ARG A 54 1.35 56.15 9.70
CA ARG A 54 0.48 56.60 10.79
C ARG A 54 -0.14 55.36 11.44
N ARG A 55 0.02 55.22 12.75
CA ARG A 55 -0.72 54.24 13.56
C ARG A 55 -2.20 54.57 13.45
N LEU A 56 -2.96 53.72 12.76
CA LEU A 56 -4.40 53.62 12.95
C LEU A 56 -4.65 52.54 14.00
N ASN A 57 -5.25 52.94 15.11
CA ASN A 57 -5.85 52.05 16.08
C ASN A 57 -7.03 51.33 15.39
N CYS A 58 -6.84 50.06 15.03
CA CYS A 58 -7.97 49.16 14.83
C CYS A 58 -8.26 48.49 16.17
N ALA A 59 -9.37 48.88 16.77
CA ALA A 59 -9.97 48.20 17.90
C ALA A 59 -10.29 46.74 17.54
N SER A 60 -9.87 45.83 18.43
CA SER A 60 -10.55 44.57 18.75
C SER A 60 -11.31 43.86 17.61
N ALA A 61 -10.55 43.27 16.68
CA ALA A 61 -11.01 42.08 16.01
C ALA A 61 -10.64 40.88 16.89
N ILE A 62 -11.62 40.32 17.57
CA ILE A 62 -11.54 38.97 18.14
C ILE A 62 -11.42 38.02 16.94
N PHE A 63 -10.20 37.72 16.53
CA PHE A 63 -9.95 36.63 15.60
C PHE A 63 -10.23 35.32 16.34
N PRO A 64 -11.07 34.42 15.82
CA PRO A 64 -11.18 33.09 16.40
C PRO A 64 -9.81 32.43 16.26
N ALA A 65 -9.25 32.00 17.39
CA ALA A 65 -8.08 31.16 17.41
C ALA A 65 -8.42 29.80 16.80
N SER A 66 -8.31 29.66 15.48
CA SER A 66 -8.16 28.35 14.84
C SER A 66 -7.49 28.46 13.47
N VAL A 67 -6.23 28.89 13.44
CA VAL A 67 -5.33 28.37 12.40
C VAL A 67 -4.99 26.95 12.82
N GLY A 68 -5.96 26.05 12.64
CA GLY A 68 -5.75 24.63 12.82
C GLY A 68 -4.63 24.23 11.88
N ARG A 69 -3.49 23.79 12.44
CA ARG A 69 -2.42 23.09 11.72
C ARG A 69 -3.10 22.19 10.70
N ALA A 70 -2.90 22.42 9.40
CA ALA A 70 -3.41 21.53 8.37
C ALA A 70 -2.85 20.14 8.67
N ARG A 71 -3.62 19.32 9.38
CA ARG A 71 -3.19 17.98 9.79
C ARG A 71 -2.92 17.25 8.49
N ARG A 72 -1.74 16.62 8.39
CA ARG A 72 -1.44 15.78 7.22
C ARG A 72 -2.56 14.76 7.11
N ARG A 73 -3.40 14.91 6.07
CA ARG A 73 -4.47 13.96 5.73
C ARG A 73 -3.99 12.92 4.73
N PHE A 74 -2.70 12.62 4.77
CA PHE A 74 -2.14 11.51 4.05
C PHE A 74 -1.52 10.54 5.06
N TRP A 75 -1.84 9.26 4.89
CA TRP A 75 -1.33 8.20 5.74
C TRP A 75 -0.61 7.14 4.92
N LYS A 76 0.50 6.62 5.44
CA LYS A 76 1.16 5.44 4.92
C LYS A 76 0.39 4.20 5.36
N LEU A 77 -0.20 3.50 4.40
CA LEU A 77 -0.89 2.23 4.60
C LEU A 77 -0.03 1.11 4.03
N VAL A 78 0.30 0.12 4.84
CA VAL A 78 1.01 -1.07 4.35
C VAL A 78 0.00 -2.19 4.09
N LEU A 79 0.05 -2.77 2.89
CA LEU A 79 -0.77 -3.91 2.51
C LEU A 79 0.09 -5.17 2.47
N VAL A 80 -0.19 -6.12 3.35
CA VAL A 80 0.60 -7.35 3.54
C VAL A 80 -0.28 -8.61 3.46
N GLY A 81 0.36 -9.75 3.25
CA GLY A 81 -0.28 -11.06 3.14
C GLY A 81 0.35 -11.93 2.06
N ASP A 82 -0.04 -13.20 2.02
CA ASP A 82 0.54 -14.18 1.10
C ASP A 82 0.40 -13.81 -0.39
N GLY A 83 1.26 -14.41 -1.22
CA GLY A 83 1.15 -14.30 -2.68
C GLY A 83 -0.21 -14.83 -3.17
N GLY A 84 -0.81 -14.16 -4.15
CA GLY A 84 -2.07 -14.61 -4.76
C GLY A 84 -3.34 -14.34 -3.95
N THR A 85 -3.27 -13.69 -2.78
CA THR A 85 -4.45 -13.31 -1.99
C THR A 85 -5.29 -12.20 -2.64
N GLY A 86 -4.71 -11.43 -3.57
CA GLY A 86 -5.40 -10.37 -4.31
C GLY A 86 -5.09 -8.94 -3.88
N LYS A 87 -3.98 -8.70 -3.16
CA LYS A 87 -3.52 -7.37 -2.71
C LYS A 87 -3.41 -6.36 -3.85
N THR A 88 -2.64 -6.67 -4.89
CA THR A 88 -2.45 -5.80 -6.05
C THR A 88 -3.76 -5.52 -6.79
N THR A 89 -4.60 -6.54 -6.97
CA THR A 89 -5.93 -6.38 -7.58
C THR A 89 -6.84 -5.48 -6.75
N PHE A 90 -6.79 -5.59 -5.42
CA PHE A 90 -7.52 -4.72 -4.49
C PHE A 90 -7.08 -3.27 -4.58
N VAL A 91 -5.78 -3.00 -4.76
CA VAL A 91 -5.26 -1.62 -4.88
C VAL A 91 -5.54 -1.04 -6.27
N LYS A 92 -5.22 -1.78 -7.33
CA LYS A 92 -5.44 -1.35 -8.73
C LYS A 92 -6.90 -1.00 -8.98
N ARG A 93 -7.82 -1.79 -8.43
CA ARG A 93 -9.24 -1.51 -8.60
C ARG A 93 -9.72 -0.25 -7.87
N HIS A 94 -9.06 0.18 -6.80
CA HIS A 94 -9.32 1.51 -6.21
C HIS A 94 -8.71 2.66 -7.03
N LEU A 95 -7.69 2.39 -7.84
CA LEU A 95 -7.01 3.40 -8.66
C LEU A 95 -7.67 3.61 -10.02
N THR A 96 -7.79 2.54 -10.79
CA THR A 96 -8.23 2.58 -12.19
C THR A 96 -9.68 2.11 -12.33
N GLY A 97 -10.27 1.53 -11.29
CA GLY A 97 -11.55 0.85 -11.35
C GLY A 97 -11.49 -0.54 -11.99
N GLU A 98 -10.43 -0.83 -12.76
CA GLU A 98 -10.32 -2.04 -13.56
C GLU A 98 -9.95 -3.28 -12.73
N PHE A 99 -10.46 -4.44 -13.15
CA PHE A 99 -10.11 -5.73 -12.57
C PHE A 99 -9.08 -6.45 -13.45
N GLU A 100 -7.88 -6.65 -12.90
CA GLU A 100 -6.84 -7.39 -13.59
C GLU A 100 -6.96 -8.90 -13.30
N LYS A 101 -7.37 -9.67 -14.31
CA LYS A 101 -7.50 -11.15 -14.23
C LYS A 101 -6.15 -11.87 -14.17
N LYS A 102 -5.11 -11.26 -14.75
CA LYS A 102 -3.79 -11.88 -14.84
C LYS A 102 -3.07 -11.72 -13.51
N TYR A 103 -2.71 -12.83 -12.88
CA TYR A 103 -1.80 -12.76 -11.74
C TYR A 103 -0.38 -12.48 -12.24
N VAL A 104 0.08 -11.26 -12.00
CA VAL A 104 1.49 -10.88 -12.10
C VAL A 104 2.00 -10.69 -10.68
N ALA A 105 3.02 -11.45 -10.28
CA ALA A 105 3.59 -11.29 -8.95
C ALA A 105 4.27 -9.92 -8.85
N THR A 106 3.93 -9.15 -7.82
CA THR A 106 4.60 -7.89 -7.49
C THR A 106 6.08 -8.17 -7.23
N LEU A 107 6.96 -7.31 -7.74
CA LEU A 107 8.39 -7.39 -7.46
C LEU A 107 8.73 -6.30 -6.44
N GLY A 108 8.93 -6.70 -5.18
CA GLY A 108 9.19 -5.77 -4.08
C GLY A 108 7.94 -5.00 -3.67
N VAL A 109 7.98 -3.67 -3.80
CA VAL A 109 6.87 -2.79 -3.36
C VAL A 109 6.44 -1.81 -4.44
N GLU A 110 5.13 -1.69 -4.63
CA GLU A 110 4.52 -0.65 -5.45
C GLU A 110 3.73 0.32 -4.57
N VAL A 111 3.96 1.63 -4.75
CA VAL A 111 3.29 2.66 -3.95
C VAL A 111 2.21 3.34 -4.75
N HIS A 112 0.99 3.28 -4.22
CA HIS A 112 -0.22 3.70 -4.89
C HIS A 112 -0.97 4.76 -4.07
N PRO A 113 -1.09 6.01 -4.55
CA PRO A 113 -1.82 7.06 -3.87
C PRO A 113 -3.34 6.92 -4.08
N LEU A 114 -4.08 6.49 -3.07
CA LEU A 114 -5.54 6.45 -3.08
C LEU A 114 -6.11 7.69 -2.40
N VAL A 115 -7.08 8.38 -3.01
CA VAL A 115 -7.74 9.55 -2.44
C VAL A 115 -9.22 9.25 -2.22
N PHE A 116 -9.70 9.44 -0.99
CA PHE A 116 -11.10 9.27 -0.63
C PHE A 116 -11.67 10.61 -0.16
N HIS A 117 -12.89 10.92 -0.58
CA HIS A 117 -13.58 12.15 -0.17
C HIS A 117 -14.49 11.84 1.02
N THR A 118 -14.24 12.50 2.15
CA THR A 118 -15.04 12.33 3.37
C THR A 118 -15.86 13.57 3.67
N ASN A 119 -16.83 13.46 4.57
CA ASN A 119 -17.57 14.59 5.15
C ASN A 119 -16.65 15.61 5.88
N ARG A 120 -15.45 15.19 6.29
CA ARG A 120 -14.43 16.07 6.87
C ARG A 120 -13.44 16.60 5.83
N GLY A 121 -13.60 16.25 4.55
CA GLY A 121 -12.75 16.62 3.41
C GLY A 121 -11.89 15.45 2.87
N PRO A 122 -11.01 15.69 1.89
CA PRO A 122 -10.26 14.62 1.24
C PRO A 122 -9.18 14.02 2.16
N ILE A 123 -9.11 12.70 2.14
CA ILE A 123 -8.05 11.91 2.78
C ILE A 123 -7.28 11.14 1.72
N LYS A 124 -5.99 10.89 1.98
CA LYS A 124 -5.11 10.16 1.08
C LYS A 124 -4.46 8.98 1.80
N PHE A 125 -4.51 7.80 1.23
CA PHE A 125 -3.73 6.65 1.66
C PHE A 125 -2.66 6.39 0.63
N ASN A 126 -1.39 6.51 1.02
CA ASN A 126 -0.29 6.00 0.22
C ASN A 126 -0.19 4.51 0.54
N VAL A 127 -0.76 3.67 -0.31
CA VAL A 127 -0.79 2.22 -0.14
C VAL A 127 0.50 1.62 -0.65
N TRP A 128 1.23 0.94 0.23
CA TRP A 128 2.43 0.19 -0.08
C TRP A 128 2.01 -1.26 -0.33
N ASP A 129 1.80 -1.61 -1.59
CA ASP A 129 1.49 -2.98 -2.01
C ASP A 129 2.78 -3.80 -2.01
N THR A 130 2.93 -4.67 -1.01
CA THR A 130 4.12 -5.51 -0.84
C THR A 130 3.96 -6.85 -1.53
N ALA A 131 5.04 -7.42 -2.08
CA ALA A 131 4.92 -8.73 -2.68
C ALA A 131 4.69 -9.80 -1.60
N GLY A 132 3.70 -10.66 -1.83
CA GLY A 132 3.37 -11.74 -0.89
C GLY A 132 4.30 -12.96 -0.99
N GLN A 133 5.27 -12.93 -1.91
CA GLN A 133 6.15 -14.07 -2.20
C GLN A 133 7.57 -13.92 -1.65
N GLU A 134 7.89 -12.83 -0.95
CA GLU A 134 9.31 -12.51 -0.72
C GLU A 134 9.93 -13.48 0.29
N LYS A 135 10.61 -14.53 -0.20
CA LYS A 135 11.29 -15.53 0.64
C LYS A 135 12.48 -14.94 1.40
N PHE A 136 12.84 -13.68 1.13
CA PHE A 136 13.98 -12.98 1.72
C PHE A 136 13.48 -11.92 2.72
N GLY A 137 13.28 -12.34 3.96
CA GLY A 137 12.68 -11.52 5.03
C GLY A 137 13.40 -10.21 5.38
N GLY A 138 14.64 -9.99 4.94
CA GLY A 138 15.43 -8.81 5.32
C GLY A 138 15.02 -7.48 4.67
N LEU A 139 14.43 -7.49 3.48
CA LEU A 139 13.96 -6.26 2.81
C LEU A 139 12.57 -5.81 3.27
N ARG A 140 11.81 -6.71 3.92
CA ARG A 140 10.41 -6.46 4.31
C ARG A 140 10.29 -5.44 5.44
N ASP A 141 11.18 -5.49 6.43
CA ASP A 141 11.15 -4.58 7.58
C ASP A 141 11.28 -3.11 7.16
N GLY A 142 12.09 -2.85 6.11
CA GLY A 142 12.26 -1.51 5.55
C GLY A 142 10.96 -0.91 5.00
N TYR A 143 10.07 -1.75 4.46
CA TYR A 143 8.77 -1.29 3.95
C TYR A 143 7.80 -0.90 5.06
N TYR A 144 7.93 -1.51 6.25
CA TYR A 144 7.05 -1.25 7.40
C TYR A 144 7.38 0.04 8.12
N ILE A 145 8.62 0.52 8.06
CA ILE A 145 9.06 1.75 8.76
C ILE A 145 8.09 2.91 8.50
N GLN A 146 7.63 3.56 9.58
CA GLN A 146 6.69 4.70 9.57
C GLN A 146 5.31 4.37 8.96
N ALA A 147 4.90 3.11 8.92
CA ALA A 147 3.50 2.77 8.65
C ALA A 147 2.61 3.42 9.71
N GLN A 148 1.48 3.99 9.29
CA GLN A 148 0.49 4.58 10.19
C GLN A 148 -0.75 3.71 10.30
N CYS A 149 -0.99 2.84 9.33
CA CYS A 149 -2.00 1.81 9.35
C CYS A 149 -1.58 0.62 8.48
N ALA A 150 -2.24 -0.51 8.66
CA ALA A 150 -2.02 -1.67 7.80
C ALA A 150 -3.29 -2.44 7.48
N ILE A 151 -3.24 -3.15 6.37
CA ILE A 151 -4.23 -4.16 6.00
C ILE A 151 -3.49 -5.48 5.82
N ILE A 152 -3.93 -6.51 6.53
CA ILE A 152 -3.47 -7.88 6.35
C ILE A 152 -4.55 -8.61 5.55
N MET A 153 -4.17 -9.15 4.39
CA MET A 153 -5.10 -9.80 3.47
C MET A 153 -4.80 -11.29 3.33
N PHE A 154 -5.82 -12.12 3.47
CA PHE A 154 -5.77 -13.55 3.17
C PHE A 154 -6.88 -13.94 2.20
N ASP A 155 -6.81 -15.16 1.68
CA ASP A 155 -7.77 -15.72 0.73
C ASP A 155 -8.68 -16.72 1.43
N VAL A 156 -10.00 -16.50 1.39
CA VAL A 156 -10.97 -17.39 2.04
C VAL A 156 -11.05 -18.78 1.39
N THR A 157 -10.53 -18.95 0.18
CA THR A 157 -10.43 -20.23 -0.52
C THR A 157 -9.16 -21.01 -0.16
N SER A 158 -8.19 -20.39 0.52
CA SER A 158 -6.91 -21.01 0.87
C SER A 158 -6.60 -20.92 2.36
N ARG A 159 -6.74 -22.04 3.07
CA ARG A 159 -6.49 -22.13 4.52
C ARG A 159 -5.05 -21.77 4.91
N VAL A 160 -4.08 -22.08 4.05
CA VAL A 160 -2.66 -21.77 4.29
C VAL A 160 -2.45 -20.27 4.47
N THR A 161 -3.13 -19.45 3.64
CA THR A 161 -2.99 -17.98 3.72
C THR A 161 -3.51 -17.43 5.05
N TYR A 162 -4.55 -18.03 5.62
CA TYR A 162 -5.06 -17.67 6.94
C TYR A 162 -4.12 -18.11 8.06
N LYS A 163 -3.56 -19.33 7.98
CA LYS A 163 -2.55 -19.82 8.94
C LYS A 163 -1.31 -18.94 9.00
N ASN A 164 -0.97 -18.24 7.92
CA ASN A 164 0.17 -17.33 7.87
C ASN A 164 -0.12 -15.92 8.41
N VAL A 165 -1.39 -15.55 8.65
CA VAL A 165 -1.77 -14.22 9.18
C VAL A 165 -1.04 -13.85 10.49
N PRO A 166 -0.88 -14.75 11.48
CA PRO A 166 -0.14 -14.44 12.71
C PRO A 166 1.32 -14.05 12.44
N ASN A 167 1.97 -14.68 11.45
CA ASN A 167 3.35 -14.37 11.07
C ASN A 167 3.43 -12.95 10.51
N TRP A 168 2.56 -12.60 9.57
CA TRP A 168 2.48 -11.24 9.01
C TRP A 168 2.19 -10.18 10.07
N HIS A 169 1.30 -10.47 11.00
CA HIS A 169 1.00 -9.58 12.11
C HIS A 169 2.21 -9.39 13.04
N ARG A 170 2.92 -10.48 13.38
CA ARG A 170 4.12 -10.42 14.23
C ARG A 170 5.20 -9.54 13.59
N ASP A 171 5.46 -9.73 12.30
CA ASP A 171 6.49 -8.98 11.58
C ASP A 171 6.12 -7.49 11.48
N LEU A 172 4.83 -7.17 11.27
CA LEU A 172 4.34 -5.80 11.24
C LEU A 172 4.47 -5.11 12.61
N VAL A 173 4.02 -5.76 13.69
CA VAL A 173 4.06 -5.20 15.05
C VAL A 173 5.48 -5.05 15.57
N ARG A 174 6.41 -5.90 15.10
CA ARG A 174 7.84 -5.77 15.41
C ARG A 174 8.44 -4.43 14.96
N VAL A 175 7.93 -3.86 13.86
CA VAL A 175 8.43 -2.57 13.32
C VAL A 175 7.54 -1.40 13.71
N CYS A 176 6.22 -1.60 13.74
CA CYS A 176 5.23 -0.57 14.04
C CYS A 176 4.33 -1.00 15.18
N GLU A 177 4.59 -0.46 16.37
CA GLU A 177 3.76 -0.66 17.54
C GLU A 177 2.49 0.21 17.47
N ASN A 178 1.35 -0.34 17.90
CA ASN A 178 0.10 0.38 18.11
C ASN A 178 -0.51 1.08 16.87
N ILE A 179 -0.31 0.55 15.66
CA ILE A 179 -1.03 1.04 14.48
C ILE A 179 -2.39 0.35 14.30
N PRO A 180 -3.43 1.04 13.80
CA PRO A 180 -4.68 0.39 13.43
C PRO A 180 -4.46 -0.58 12.26
N ILE A 181 -4.88 -1.83 12.48
CA ILE A 181 -4.73 -2.92 11.52
C ILE A 181 -6.12 -3.50 11.22
N VAL A 182 -6.40 -3.72 9.93
CA VAL A 182 -7.60 -4.42 9.48
C VAL A 182 -7.20 -5.77 8.87
N LEU A 183 -7.92 -6.82 9.25
CA LEU A 183 -7.83 -8.13 8.66
C LEU A 183 -8.91 -8.29 7.58
N CYS A 184 -8.52 -8.63 6.36
CA CYS A 184 -9.44 -8.79 5.24
C CYS A 184 -9.39 -10.21 4.68
N GLY A 185 -10.55 -10.88 4.64
CA GLY A 185 -10.75 -12.15 3.93
C GLY A 185 -11.23 -11.87 2.51
N ASN A 186 -10.36 -12.03 1.51
CA ASN A 186 -10.69 -11.77 0.11
C ASN A 186 -11.25 -13.02 -0.60
N LYS A 187 -11.90 -12.79 -1.75
CA LYS A 187 -12.48 -13.79 -2.66
C LYS A 187 -13.74 -14.49 -2.13
N VAL A 188 -14.55 -13.77 -1.36
CA VAL A 188 -15.85 -14.29 -0.87
C VAL A 188 -16.89 -14.50 -1.97
N ASP A 189 -16.61 -14.04 -3.20
CA ASP A 189 -17.41 -14.36 -4.39
C ASP A 189 -17.32 -15.84 -4.80
N ILE A 190 -16.31 -16.58 -4.30
CA ILE A 190 -16.14 -18.00 -4.60
C ILE A 190 -16.94 -18.84 -3.59
N LYS A 191 -17.90 -19.62 -4.10
CA LYS A 191 -18.81 -20.45 -3.28
C LYS A 191 -18.08 -21.50 -2.42
N ASP A 192 -16.97 -22.05 -2.92
CA ASP A 192 -16.17 -23.05 -2.20
C ASP A 192 -15.23 -22.39 -1.15
N ARG A 193 -15.85 -21.75 -0.16
CA ARG A 193 -15.16 -21.08 0.96
C ARG A 193 -14.53 -22.12 1.89
N LYS A 194 -13.20 -22.15 1.98
CA LYS A 194 -12.44 -23.08 2.85
C LYS A 194 -12.22 -22.56 4.27
N VAL A 195 -12.19 -21.24 4.45
CA VAL A 195 -12.03 -20.54 5.73
C VAL A 195 -13.36 -19.87 6.10
N LYS A 196 -14.12 -20.47 7.02
CA LYS A 196 -15.45 -19.99 7.43
C LYS A 196 -15.33 -18.95 8.56
N ALA A 197 -16.36 -18.10 8.73
CA ALA A 197 -16.41 -17.09 9.78
C ALA A 197 -16.02 -17.63 11.18
N LYS A 198 -16.53 -18.81 11.56
CA LYS A 198 -16.22 -19.48 12.82
C LYS A 198 -14.73 -19.78 13.05
N SER A 199 -13.96 -20.03 11.98
CA SER A 199 -12.52 -20.30 12.07
C SER A 199 -11.67 -19.03 12.19
N ILE A 200 -12.26 -17.86 11.94
CA ILE A 200 -11.53 -16.60 11.86
C ILE A 200 -11.50 -15.96 13.25
N VAL A 201 -10.66 -16.48 14.15
CA VAL A 201 -10.59 -16.03 15.54
C VAL A 201 -9.46 -15.04 15.82
N PHE A 202 -8.45 -14.98 14.94
CA PHE A 202 -7.25 -14.17 15.15
C PHE A 202 -7.54 -12.69 15.41
N HIS A 203 -8.53 -12.12 14.71
CA HIS A 203 -8.90 -10.73 14.88
C HIS A 203 -9.42 -10.43 16.29
N ARG A 204 -10.15 -11.35 16.93
CA ARG A 204 -10.62 -11.20 18.32
C ARG A 204 -9.46 -11.29 19.30
N LYS A 205 -8.53 -12.24 19.10
CA LYS A 205 -7.33 -12.40 19.95
C LYS A 205 -6.43 -11.16 19.96
N LYS A 206 -6.38 -10.41 18.86
CA LYS A 206 -5.54 -9.21 18.71
C LYS A 206 -6.32 -7.89 18.66
N ASN A 207 -7.63 -7.92 18.92
CA ASN A 207 -8.54 -6.76 18.86
C ASN A 207 -8.45 -5.99 17.52
N LEU A 208 -8.41 -6.72 16.41
CA LEU A 208 -8.38 -6.21 15.05
C LEU A 208 -9.79 -6.22 14.45
N GLN A 209 -10.05 -5.30 13.53
CA GLN A 209 -11.28 -5.33 12.75
C GLN A 209 -11.17 -6.36 11.63
N TYR A 210 -12.23 -7.13 11.41
CA TYR A 210 -12.34 -8.07 10.30
C TYR A 210 -13.41 -7.64 9.29
N TYR A 211 -13.12 -7.83 7.99
CA TYR A 211 -14.09 -7.70 6.91
C TYR A 211 -13.94 -8.83 5.87
N ASP A 212 -15.08 -9.38 5.46
CA ASP A 212 -15.20 -10.17 4.23
C ASP A 212 -15.23 -9.21 3.04
N ILE A 213 -14.33 -9.39 2.07
CA ILE A 213 -14.22 -8.53 0.87
C ILE A 213 -14.16 -9.37 -0.40
N SER A 214 -14.56 -8.79 -1.52
CA SER A 214 -14.29 -9.35 -2.84
C SER A 214 -13.87 -8.25 -3.81
N ALA A 215 -12.60 -8.30 -4.21
CA ALA A 215 -12.07 -7.41 -5.24
C ALA A 215 -12.71 -7.64 -6.62
N LYS A 216 -13.38 -8.78 -6.84
CA LYS A 216 -14.05 -9.09 -8.11
C LYS A 216 -15.44 -8.47 -8.23
N SER A 217 -16.17 -8.47 -7.12
CA SER A 217 -17.55 -7.99 -7.02
C SER A 217 -17.70 -6.61 -6.39
N ASN A 218 -16.60 -5.99 -5.96
CA ASN A 218 -16.58 -4.76 -5.17
C ASN A 218 -17.29 -4.87 -3.81
N TYR A 219 -17.55 -6.10 -3.33
CA TYR A 219 -18.21 -6.30 -2.05
C TYR A 219 -17.31 -5.84 -0.89
N ASN A 220 -17.86 -4.96 -0.04
CA ASN A 220 -17.21 -4.37 1.14
C ASN A 220 -15.87 -3.67 0.88
N PHE A 221 -15.65 -3.18 -0.34
CA PHE A 221 -14.35 -2.67 -0.79
C PHE A 221 -13.87 -1.44 -0.01
N GLU A 222 -14.80 -0.59 0.40
CA GLU A 222 -14.54 0.66 1.13
C GLU A 222 -14.46 0.51 2.65
N LYS A 223 -15.05 -0.55 3.22
CA LYS A 223 -15.16 -0.76 4.68
C LYS A 223 -13.79 -0.73 5.38
N PRO A 224 -12.72 -1.39 4.87
CA PRO A 224 -11.40 -1.33 5.48
C PRO A 224 -10.84 0.09 5.56
N PHE A 225 -10.94 0.87 4.48
CA PHE A 225 -10.44 2.25 4.44
C PHE A 225 -11.25 3.18 5.33
N LEU A 226 -12.57 2.99 5.37
CA LEU A 226 -13.46 3.78 6.21
C LEU A 226 -13.16 3.58 7.70
N TRP A 227 -13.00 2.33 8.13
CA TRP A 227 -12.66 2.02 9.53
C TRP A 227 -11.28 2.58 9.90
N LEU A 228 -10.29 2.42 9.02
CA LEU A 228 -8.96 3.00 9.23
C LEU A 228 -9.01 4.53 9.32
N ALA A 229 -9.77 5.18 8.42
CA ALA A 229 -9.94 6.63 8.45
C ALA A 229 -10.58 7.12 9.75
N ARG A 230 -11.64 6.45 10.22
CA ARG A 230 -12.30 6.73 11.50
C ARG A 230 -11.32 6.63 12.67
N LYS A 231 -10.52 5.56 12.73
CA LYS A 231 -9.52 5.35 13.79
C LYS A 231 -8.37 6.36 13.74
N LEU A 232 -7.86 6.69 12.56
CA LEU A 232 -6.75 7.63 12.38
C LEU A 232 -7.14 9.09 12.65
N ILE A 233 -8.39 9.46 12.31
CA ILE A 233 -8.91 10.81 12.54
C ILE A 233 -9.46 10.95 13.96
N GLY A 234 -9.91 9.84 14.57
CA GLY A 234 -10.57 9.84 15.87
C GLY A 234 -12.02 10.29 15.82
N ASP A 235 -12.67 10.22 14.64
CA ASP A 235 -14.07 10.60 14.45
C ASP A 235 -14.87 9.36 13.99
N PRO A 236 -15.77 8.82 14.83
CA PRO A 236 -16.60 7.67 14.47
C PRO A 236 -17.66 8.00 13.41
N ASN A 237 -18.03 9.27 13.27
CA ASN A 237 -19.08 9.74 12.34
C ASN A 237 -18.50 10.12 10.97
N LEU A 238 -17.26 9.73 10.69
CA LEU A 238 -16.65 9.94 9.39
C LEU A 238 -17.29 9.01 8.36
N GLU A 239 -17.65 9.58 7.22
CA GLU A 239 -18.30 8.88 6.11
C GLU A 239 -17.70 9.32 4.79
N PHE A 240 -17.70 8.42 3.80
CA PHE A 240 -17.33 8.76 2.43
C PHE A 240 -18.50 9.44 1.73
N VAL A 241 -18.27 10.65 1.24
CA VAL A 241 -19.29 11.45 0.53
C VAL A 241 -19.35 11.13 -0.96
N ALA A 242 -18.32 10.48 -1.48
CA ALA A 242 -18.28 9.96 -2.84
C ALA A 242 -17.64 8.59 -2.82
N MET A 243 -18.32 7.60 -3.40
CA MET A 243 -17.67 6.35 -3.73
C MET A 243 -16.58 6.65 -4.77
N PRO A 244 -15.36 6.10 -4.64
CA PRO A 244 -14.39 6.12 -5.72
C PRO A 244 -15.05 5.60 -7.00
N ALA A 245 -14.69 6.15 -8.16
CA ALA A 245 -15.23 5.69 -9.44
C ALA A 245 -14.74 4.25 -9.71
N LEU A 246 -15.46 3.26 -9.22
CA LEU A 246 -15.18 1.84 -9.42
C LEU A 246 -15.81 1.39 -10.74
N ALA A 247 -15.06 0.64 -11.56
CA ALA A 247 -15.65 0.01 -12.73
C ALA A 247 -16.68 -1.03 -12.29
N PRO A 248 -17.73 -1.27 -13.10
CA PRO A 248 -18.79 -2.22 -12.78
C PRO A 248 -18.22 -3.58 -12.38
N PRO A 249 -18.84 -4.27 -11.42
CA PRO A 249 -18.38 -5.57 -10.93
C PRO A 249 -18.37 -6.60 -12.07
N GLU A 250 -17.31 -7.40 -12.18
CA GLU A 250 -17.27 -8.48 -13.17
C GLU A 250 -18.17 -9.65 -12.77
N VAL A 251 -18.38 -9.80 -11.46
CA VAL A 251 -19.25 -10.81 -10.87
C VAL A 251 -20.12 -10.11 -9.85
N VAL A 252 -21.42 -10.31 -9.95
CA VAL A 252 -22.36 -9.85 -8.93
C VAL A 252 -22.32 -10.85 -7.77
N MET A 253 -22.04 -10.34 -6.57
CA MET A 253 -22.16 -11.11 -5.34
C MET A 253 -23.64 -11.44 -5.13
N ASP A 254 -23.98 -12.70 -4.92
CA ASP A 254 -25.37 -13.11 -4.65
C ASP A 254 -25.85 -12.46 -3.34
N PRO A 255 -26.87 -11.59 -3.35
CA PRO A 255 -27.33 -10.88 -2.15
C PRO A 255 -27.70 -11.82 -1.00
N ALA A 256 -28.23 -13.01 -1.29
CA ALA A 256 -28.55 -13.99 -0.28
C ALA A 256 -27.29 -14.54 0.40
N LEU A 257 -26.23 -14.76 -0.38
CA LEU A 257 -24.93 -15.22 0.12
C LEU A 257 -24.23 -14.13 0.94
N ALA A 258 -24.33 -12.86 0.54
CA ALA A 258 -23.81 -11.72 1.31
C ALA A 258 -24.48 -11.66 2.69
N ALA A 259 -25.81 -11.70 2.73
CA ALA A 259 -26.57 -11.69 3.97
C ALA A 259 -26.22 -12.89 4.86
N GLN A 260 -26.04 -14.08 4.27
CA GLN A 260 -25.60 -15.26 5.00
C GLN A 260 -24.22 -15.07 5.64
N TYR A 261 -23.24 -14.54 4.90
CA TYR A 261 -21.90 -14.32 5.44
C TYR A 261 -21.85 -13.24 6.52
N GLU A 262 -22.65 -12.18 6.38
CA GLU A 262 -22.80 -11.15 7.42
C GLU A 262 -23.42 -11.76 8.69
N HIS A 263 -24.49 -12.55 8.55
CA HIS A 263 -25.10 -13.25 9.67
C HIS A 263 -24.13 -14.25 10.34
N ASP A 264 -23.41 -15.06 9.56
CA ASP A 264 -22.41 -16.00 10.08
C ASP A 264 -21.29 -15.28 10.87
N LEU A 265 -20.92 -14.07 10.45
CA LEU A 265 -19.95 -13.24 11.15
C LEU A 265 -20.48 -12.69 12.47
N GLU A 266 -21.72 -12.22 12.51
CA GLU A 266 -22.38 -11.75 13.73
C GLU A 266 -22.52 -12.88 14.77
N VAL A 267 -22.93 -14.07 14.31
CA VAL A 267 -22.99 -15.27 15.15
C VAL A 267 -21.58 -15.64 15.66
N ALA A 268 -20.56 -15.59 14.81
CA ALA A 268 -19.19 -15.89 15.22
C ALA A 268 -18.60 -14.84 16.20
N GLN A 269 -19.03 -13.58 16.13
CA GLN A 269 -18.63 -12.52 17.07
C GLN A 269 -19.24 -12.74 18.47
N THR A 270 -20.49 -13.21 18.53
CA THR A 270 -21.20 -13.47 19.79
C THR A 270 -20.84 -14.82 20.41
N THR A 271 -20.35 -15.79 19.63
CA THR A 271 -19.89 -17.08 20.13
C THR A 271 -18.62 -16.92 20.98
N ALA A 272 -18.51 -17.65 22.10
CA ALA A 272 -17.28 -17.69 22.90
C ALA A 272 -16.10 -18.20 22.07
N LEU A 273 -14.89 -17.68 22.33
CA LEU A 273 -13.68 -18.23 21.72
C LEU A 273 -13.40 -19.61 22.33
N PRO A 274 -12.99 -20.61 21.54
CA PRO A 274 -12.47 -21.85 22.10
C PRO A 274 -11.21 -21.58 22.92
N ASP A 275 -11.02 -22.35 23.98
CA ASP A 275 -9.90 -22.24 24.90
C ASP A 275 -8.55 -22.44 24.19
N GLU A 276 -7.48 -21.86 24.73
CA GLU A 276 -6.20 -21.67 24.04
C GLU A 276 -5.41 -22.96 23.73
N ASP A 277 -5.88 -24.13 24.16
CA ASP A 277 -5.15 -25.40 24.13
C ASP A 277 -5.24 -26.18 22.80
N ASP A 278 -6.09 -25.75 21.85
CA ASP A 278 -6.09 -26.32 20.49
C ASP A 278 -5.09 -25.55 19.59
N ASP A 279 -3.82 -25.93 19.73
CA ASP A 279 -2.67 -25.73 18.84
C ASP A 279 -2.78 -24.66 17.72
N LEU A 280 -2.08 -23.54 17.92
CA LEU A 280 -1.63 -22.61 16.87
C LEU A 280 -0.19 -22.94 16.41
#